data_AF-A0A8K0KCM7-F1
#
_entry.id   AF-A0A8K0KCM7-F1
#
_cell.length_a   1.000
_cell.length_b   1.000
_cell.length_c   1.000
_cell.angle_alpha   90.00
_cell.angle_beta   90.00
_cell.angle_gamma   90.00
#
_symmetry.space_group_name_H-M   'P 1'
#
loop_
_entity.id
_entity.type
_entity.pdbx_description
1 polymer ?
#
loop_
_entity_poly.entity_id
_entity_poly.type
_entity_poly.pdbx_seq_one_letter_code
_entity_poly.pdbx_strand_id
1 'polypeptide(L)'
;MEGVPVDLQTKYQKLAAEYSKIRAQVGVLKKAVIEEQTRNSELKDVLKERDQSLRKADQEMDSLTFRNQQLTKRVTVLQDELDSFQIKFKKGKGKSSGGPQPSDYTNNVIDEEFQKKITENAELLSMMHEKDLSYQLQVSEMTERLEKLQHEVQKFKKCNNDAEENYRAVIVNLQSEKEKLETRLSAKEKELQKSSSQLFDLERKLKETEEGLRSNLDAANNIIINHLPFADKRLQELNELNVPQLDRRRQAWCLHLVAQVGSHVGDLATGLSDFHTYTEQRVAASSGSLSPLNAKFSAHLKDNARYLRALEQGYREFQNGLENDIIVALETIPSIQKFSSALSSYVTYLQKLLPYH
;
A
#
# COMPACT_ATOMS: atom_id res chain seq x y z
N MET A 1 -33.86 -8.53 18.97
CA MET A 1 -32.42 -8.32 18.72
C MET A 1 -32.28 -6.92 18.16
N GLU A 2 -31.91 -5.98 19.01
CA GLU A 2 -31.75 -4.57 18.65
C GLU A 2 -30.63 -4.43 17.60
N GLY A 3 -30.94 -3.73 16.52
CA GLY A 3 -30.01 -3.50 15.42
C GLY A 3 -28.79 -2.73 15.93
N VAL A 4 -27.61 -3.30 15.72
CA VAL A 4 -26.35 -2.60 15.93
C VAL A 4 -26.42 -1.27 15.17
N PRO A 5 -26.13 -0.12 15.81
CA PRO A 5 -26.21 1.17 15.14
C PRO A 5 -25.30 1.13 13.91
N VAL A 6 -25.87 1.39 12.72
CA VAL A 6 -25.20 1.29 11.41
C VAL A 6 -23.83 2.00 11.37
N ASP A 7 -23.68 3.05 12.18
CA ASP A 7 -22.43 3.79 12.36
C ASP A 7 -21.33 2.97 13.04
N LEU A 8 -21.67 2.11 14.01
CA LEU A 8 -20.72 1.21 14.67
C LEU A 8 -20.23 0.13 13.70
N GLN A 9 -21.12 -0.46 12.91
CA GLN A 9 -20.75 -1.45 11.90
C GLN A 9 -19.84 -0.86 10.81
N THR A 10 -20.10 0.38 10.40
CA THR A 10 -19.25 1.13 9.46
C THR A 10 -17.87 1.40 10.04
N LYS A 11 -17.78 1.77 11.32
CA LYS A 11 -16.50 1.96 12.03
C LYS A 11 -15.69 0.66 12.11
N TYR A 12 -16.33 -0.47 12.42
CA TYR A 12 -15.68 -1.78 12.43
C TYR A 12 -15.15 -2.18 11.05
N GLN A 13 -15.92 -1.96 9.98
CA GLN A 13 -15.47 -2.26 8.61
C GLN A 13 -14.27 -1.39 8.20
N LYS A 14 -14.28 -0.09 8.51
CA LYS A 14 -13.14 0.80 8.25
C LYS A 14 -11.89 0.33 9.01
N LEU A 15 -12.03 -0.02 10.29
CA LEU A 15 -10.92 -0.52 11.10
C LEU A 15 -10.35 -1.83 10.54
N ALA A 16 -11.21 -2.76 10.09
CA ALA A 16 -10.77 -4.01 9.47
C ALA A 16 -10.02 -3.78 8.14
N ALA A 17 -10.45 -2.80 7.34
CA ALA A 17 -9.77 -2.42 6.11
C ALA A 17 -8.38 -1.81 6.37
N GLU A 18 -8.28 -0.88 7.33
CA GLU A 18 -7.00 -0.30 7.75
C GLU A 18 -6.05 -1.37 8.32
N TYR A 19 -6.57 -2.27 9.16
CA TYR A 19 -5.79 -3.40 9.68
C TYR A 19 -5.26 -4.30 8.57
N SER A 20 -6.09 -4.60 7.56
CA SER A 20 -5.70 -5.40 6.40
C SER A 20 -4.61 -4.71 5.58
N LYS A 21 -4.70 -3.39 5.42
CA LYS A 21 -3.70 -2.58 4.73
C LYS A 21 -2.36 -2.58 5.46
N ILE A 22 -2.36 -2.35 6.77
CA ILE A 22 -1.15 -2.39 7.61
C ILE A 22 -0.54 -3.79 7.56
N ARG A 23 -1.35 -4.84 7.66
CA ARG A 23 -0.87 -6.23 7.60
C ARG A 23 -0.20 -6.56 6.27
N ALA A 24 -0.75 -6.09 5.14
CA ALA A 24 -0.13 -6.24 3.83
C ALA A 24 1.22 -5.50 3.75
N GLN A 25 1.29 -4.26 4.26
CA GLN A 25 2.52 -3.48 4.29
C GLN A 25 3.63 -4.15 5.12
N VAL A 26 3.28 -4.74 6.28
CA VAL A 26 4.25 -5.48 7.12
C VAL A 26 4.87 -6.65 6.36
N GLY A 27 4.10 -7.37 5.54
CA GLY A 27 4.61 -8.47 4.72
C GLY A 27 5.66 -8.00 3.70
N VAL A 28 5.37 -6.90 3.00
CA VAL A 28 6.27 -6.30 2.02
C VAL A 28 7.53 -5.75 2.68
N LEU A 29 7.39 -5.02 3.79
CA LEU A 29 8.52 -4.47 4.55
C LEU A 29 9.42 -5.58 5.09
N LYS A 30 8.85 -6.64 5.67
CA LYS A 30 9.64 -7.78 6.16
C LYS A 30 10.43 -8.43 5.03
N LYS A 31 9.82 -8.62 3.85
CA LYS A 31 10.50 -9.16 2.67
C LYS A 31 11.64 -8.24 2.21
N ALA A 32 11.38 -6.94 2.09
CA ALA A 32 12.39 -5.96 1.71
C ALA A 32 13.56 -5.91 2.70
N VAL A 33 13.30 -5.98 4.01
CA VAL A 33 14.34 -6.03 5.04
C VAL A 33 15.21 -7.29 4.91
N ILE A 34 14.59 -8.45 4.66
CA ILE A 34 15.34 -9.70 4.46
C ILE A 34 16.21 -9.60 3.19
N GLU A 35 15.64 -9.13 2.09
CA GLU A 35 16.37 -8.95 0.82
C GLU A 35 17.56 -7.97 0.98
N GLU A 36 17.36 -6.88 1.72
CA GLU A 36 18.43 -5.91 1.99
C GLU A 36 19.51 -6.50 2.91
N GLN A 37 19.12 -7.31 3.90
CA GLN A 37 20.07 -8.03 4.76
C GLN A 37 20.91 -9.03 3.96
N THR A 38 20.30 -9.81 3.07
CA THR A 38 21.01 -10.76 2.21
C THR A 38 21.96 -10.05 1.25
N ARG A 39 21.50 -8.95 0.62
CA ARG A 39 22.32 -8.14 -0.27
C ARG A 39 23.51 -7.53 0.47
N ASN A 40 23.31 -7.07 1.71
CA ASN A 40 24.38 -6.51 2.53
C ASN A 40 25.41 -7.58 2.94
N SER A 41 24.99 -8.83 3.23
CA SER A 41 25.95 -9.92 3.46
C SER A 41 26.76 -10.25 2.21
N GLU A 42 26.14 -10.32 1.04
CA GLU A 42 26.85 -10.57 -0.24
C GLU A 42 27.86 -9.46 -0.55
N LEU A 43 27.48 -8.20 -0.37
CA LEU A 43 28.39 -7.06 -0.57
C LEU A 43 29.58 -7.10 0.40
N LYS A 44 29.39 -7.51 1.65
CA LYS A 44 30.49 -7.68 2.61
C LYS A 44 31.45 -8.78 2.18
N ASP A 45 30.96 -9.87 1.62
CA ASP A 45 31.81 -10.97 1.18
C ASP A 45 32.59 -10.60 -0.09
N VAL A 46 31.96 -9.92 -1.05
CA VAL A 46 32.64 -9.36 -2.23
C VAL A 46 33.71 -8.35 -1.81
N LEU A 47 33.43 -7.49 -0.82
CA LEU A 47 34.41 -6.52 -0.33
C LEU A 47 35.63 -7.22 0.28
N LYS A 48 35.43 -8.26 1.10
CA LYS A 48 36.53 -9.08 1.64
C LYS A 48 37.36 -9.75 0.55
N GLU A 49 36.71 -10.30 -0.48
CA GLU A 49 37.39 -10.93 -1.61
C GLU A 49 38.24 -9.92 -2.38
N ARG A 50 37.70 -8.73 -2.63
CA ARG A 50 38.41 -7.63 -3.29
C ARG A 50 39.58 -7.12 -2.47
N ASP A 51 39.41 -6.95 -1.16
CA ASP A 51 40.49 -6.57 -0.25
C ASP A 51 41.62 -7.61 -0.25
N GLN A 52 41.28 -8.91 -0.29
CA GLN A 52 42.27 -9.98 -0.37
C GLN A 52 43.00 -9.96 -1.72
N SER A 53 42.27 -9.78 -2.82
CA SER A 53 42.86 -9.68 -4.15
C SER A 53 43.78 -8.47 -4.28
N LEU A 54 43.40 -7.32 -3.70
CA LEU A 54 44.19 -6.10 -3.70
C LEU A 54 45.50 -6.32 -2.93
N ARG A 55 45.45 -6.94 -1.74
CA ARG A 55 46.67 -7.28 -0.98
C ARG A 55 47.62 -8.19 -1.74
N LYS A 56 47.11 -9.15 -2.52
CA LYS A 56 47.95 -10.01 -3.37
C LYS A 56 48.60 -9.22 -4.51
N ALA A 57 47.84 -8.36 -5.18
CA ALA A 57 48.35 -7.51 -6.25
C ALA A 57 49.42 -6.53 -5.73
N ASP A 58 49.25 -5.95 -4.54
CA ASP A 58 50.27 -5.10 -3.91
C ASP A 58 51.56 -5.87 -3.63
N GLN A 59 51.47 -7.11 -3.13
CA GLN A 59 52.65 -7.95 -2.91
C GLN A 59 53.38 -8.30 -4.22
N GLU A 60 52.64 -8.55 -5.30
CA GLU A 60 53.20 -8.77 -6.64
C GLU A 60 53.88 -7.49 -7.16
N MET A 61 53.27 -6.33 -6.95
CA MET A 61 53.84 -5.02 -7.32
C MET A 61 55.15 -4.76 -6.57
N ASP A 62 55.20 -5.02 -5.27
CA ASP A 62 56.42 -4.89 -4.46
C ASP A 62 57.53 -5.84 -4.95
N SER A 63 57.18 -7.08 -5.26
CA SER A 63 58.11 -8.08 -5.80
C SER A 63 58.68 -7.66 -7.16
N LEU A 64 57.81 -7.19 -8.08
CA LEU A 64 58.22 -6.69 -9.38
C LEU A 64 59.09 -5.43 -9.24
N THR A 65 58.72 -4.51 -8.35
CA THR A 65 59.48 -3.29 -8.05
C THR A 65 60.88 -3.63 -7.56
N PHE A 66 61.01 -4.59 -6.63
CA PHE A 66 62.30 -5.05 -6.14
C PHE A 66 63.16 -5.65 -7.26
N ARG A 67 62.58 -6.51 -8.11
CA ARG A 67 63.30 -7.11 -9.25
C ARG A 67 63.73 -6.05 -10.26
N ASN A 68 62.89 -5.06 -10.51
CA ASN A 68 63.20 -3.96 -11.42
C ASN A 68 64.34 -3.07 -10.87
N GLN A 69 64.34 -2.77 -9.56
CA GLN A 69 65.45 -2.07 -8.91
C GLN A 69 66.77 -2.86 -9.03
N GLN A 70 66.73 -4.18 -8.87
CA GLN A 70 67.93 -5.02 -9.02
C GLN A 70 68.46 -5.02 -10.46
N LEU A 71 67.57 -5.16 -11.45
CA LEU A 71 67.92 -5.07 -12.87
C LEU A 71 68.51 -3.71 -13.21
N THR A 72 67.89 -2.62 -12.73
CA THR A 72 68.38 -1.25 -12.91
C THR A 72 69.81 -1.11 -12.39
N LYS A 73 70.09 -1.59 -11.17
CA LYS A 73 71.46 -1.59 -10.59
C LYS A 73 72.46 -2.39 -11.43
N ARG A 74 72.04 -3.52 -12.00
CA ARG A 74 72.91 -4.34 -12.85
C ARG A 74 73.19 -3.66 -14.19
N VAL A 75 72.19 -3.02 -14.78
CA VAL A 75 72.33 -2.26 -16.02
C VAL A 75 73.27 -1.07 -15.81
N THR A 76 73.16 -0.34 -14.71
CA THR A 76 74.07 0.79 -14.42
C THR A 76 75.52 0.32 -14.31
N VAL A 77 75.78 -0.79 -13.61
CA VAL A 77 77.15 -1.35 -13.51
C VAL A 77 77.69 -1.75 -14.89
N LEU A 78 76.89 -2.41 -15.73
CA LEU A 78 77.31 -2.81 -17.07
C LEU A 78 77.57 -1.60 -17.99
N GLN A 79 76.81 -0.51 -17.83
CA GLN A 79 77.04 0.75 -18.54
C GLN A 79 78.36 1.40 -18.10
N ASP A 80 78.63 1.46 -16.80
CA ASP A 80 79.90 1.99 -16.26
C ASP A 80 81.11 1.16 -16.75
N GLU A 81 80.97 -0.17 -16.79
CA GLU A 81 81.99 -1.07 -17.34
C GLU A 81 82.21 -0.82 -18.84
N LEU A 82 81.14 -0.68 -19.63
CA LEU A 82 81.24 -0.46 -21.08
C LEU A 82 81.94 0.86 -21.42
N ASP A 83 81.60 1.93 -20.70
CA ASP A 83 82.25 3.24 -20.87
C ASP A 83 83.74 3.17 -20.54
N SER A 84 84.10 2.40 -19.50
CA SER A 84 85.50 2.17 -19.15
C SER A 84 86.27 1.38 -20.23
N PHE A 85 85.63 0.46 -20.93
CA PHE A 85 86.22 -0.32 -22.03
C PHE A 85 86.37 0.50 -23.31
N GLN A 86 85.41 1.36 -23.64
CA GLN A 86 85.51 2.22 -24.83
C GLN A 86 86.67 3.23 -24.74
N ILE A 87 87.01 3.69 -23.53
CA ILE A 87 88.16 4.57 -23.30
C ILE A 87 89.50 3.83 -23.54
N LYS A 88 89.54 2.50 -23.35
CA LYS A 88 90.75 1.67 -23.55
C LYS A 88 90.99 1.25 -25.00
N PHE A 89 89.94 1.12 -25.81
CA PHE A 89 90.05 0.62 -27.20
C PHE A 89 90.55 1.65 -28.23
N LYS A 90 90.63 2.95 -27.91
CA LYS A 90 91.03 4.00 -28.86
C LYS A 90 92.56 4.13 -29.13
N LYS A 91 93.42 3.25 -28.58
CA LYS A 91 94.89 3.50 -28.51
C LYS A 91 95.85 2.57 -29.26
N GLY A 92 95.41 1.68 -30.17
CA GLY A 92 96.42 0.90 -30.91
C GLY A 92 95.93 0.05 -32.07
N LYS A 93 96.26 0.48 -33.30
CA LYS A 93 96.52 -0.45 -34.42
C LYS A 93 97.29 0.25 -35.54
N GLY A 94 98.51 -0.21 -35.83
CA GLY A 94 99.28 0.21 -37.00
C GLY A 94 100.64 -0.50 -37.14
N LYS A 95 100.85 -1.15 -38.30
CA LYS A 95 102.08 -1.62 -39.00
C LYS A 95 101.86 -3.05 -39.55
N SER A 96 101.68 -3.28 -40.85
CA SER A 96 102.55 -3.12 -42.04
C SER A 96 103.49 -4.32 -42.30
N SER A 97 103.11 -5.13 -43.29
CA SER A 97 103.89 -5.65 -44.44
C SER A 97 105.30 -6.24 -44.25
N GLY A 98 105.53 -7.40 -44.90
CA GLY A 98 106.84 -7.76 -45.47
C GLY A 98 107.05 -9.27 -45.63
N GLY A 99 106.94 -9.79 -46.85
CA GLY A 99 107.36 -11.15 -47.21
C GLY A 99 108.77 -11.19 -47.82
N PRO A 100 109.36 -12.39 -47.99
CA PRO A 100 110.22 -12.64 -49.15
C PRO A 100 110.08 -14.04 -49.80
N GLN A 101 110.63 -14.11 -51.01
CA GLN A 101 110.48 -15.08 -52.12
C GLN A 101 111.06 -16.50 -51.93
N PRO A 102 110.70 -17.48 -52.81
CA PRO A 102 110.81 -18.92 -52.60
C PRO A 102 112.04 -19.60 -53.23
N SER A 103 112.42 -20.79 -52.72
CA SER A 103 113.45 -21.70 -53.23
C SER A 103 112.95 -23.15 -53.25
N ASP A 104 112.90 -23.86 -54.39
CA ASP A 104 112.29 -25.19 -54.72
C ASP A 104 111.93 -26.25 -53.64
N TYR A 105 112.50 -26.25 -52.44
CA TYR A 105 111.86 -26.84 -51.25
C TYR A 105 110.54 -26.13 -50.89
N THR A 106 110.45 -24.85 -51.22
CA THR A 106 109.26 -24.03 -51.13
C THR A 106 108.21 -24.46 -52.10
N ASN A 107 108.47 -25.04 -53.27
CA ASN A 107 107.37 -25.42 -54.17
C ASN A 107 106.54 -26.57 -53.58
N ASN A 108 107.15 -27.57 -52.94
CA ASN A 108 106.41 -28.60 -52.19
C ASN A 108 105.75 -28.06 -50.91
N VAL A 109 106.42 -27.16 -50.18
CA VAL A 109 105.83 -26.50 -49.00
C VAL A 109 104.71 -25.54 -49.41
N ILE A 110 104.82 -24.89 -50.56
CA ILE A 110 103.84 -23.98 -51.17
C ILE A 110 102.67 -24.80 -51.69
N ASP A 111 102.89 -25.95 -52.30
CA ASP A 111 101.82 -26.85 -52.73
C ASP A 111 101.08 -27.45 -51.52
N GLU A 112 101.79 -27.86 -50.46
CA GLU A 112 101.16 -28.24 -49.19
C GLU A 112 100.41 -27.06 -48.53
N GLU A 113 100.96 -25.85 -48.57
CA GLU A 113 100.30 -24.65 -48.06
C GLU A 113 99.11 -24.23 -48.92
N PHE A 114 99.18 -24.39 -50.25
CA PHE A 114 98.07 -24.15 -51.17
C PHE A 114 96.98 -25.18 -50.95
N GLN A 115 97.34 -26.46 -50.81
CA GLN A 115 96.39 -27.52 -50.50
C GLN A 115 95.73 -27.26 -49.14
N LYS A 116 96.50 -26.88 -48.11
CA LYS A 116 95.97 -26.46 -46.81
C LYS A 116 95.05 -25.24 -46.92
N LYS A 117 95.41 -24.24 -47.72
CA LYS A 117 94.54 -23.06 -47.98
C LYS A 117 93.29 -23.41 -48.76
N ILE A 118 93.35 -24.36 -49.68
CA ILE A 118 92.19 -24.84 -50.43
C ILE A 118 91.25 -25.60 -49.48
N THR A 119 91.78 -26.48 -48.62
CA THR A 119 90.98 -27.18 -47.62
C THR A 119 90.41 -26.22 -46.58
N GLU A 120 91.20 -25.26 -46.10
CA GLU A 120 90.75 -24.22 -45.17
C GLU A 120 89.67 -23.33 -45.80
N ASN A 121 89.82 -22.92 -47.06
CA ASN A 121 88.76 -22.20 -47.77
C ASN A 121 87.50 -23.03 -47.97
N ALA A 122 87.63 -24.33 -48.26
CA ALA A 122 86.48 -25.22 -48.39
C ALA A 122 85.74 -25.39 -47.05
N GLU A 123 86.48 -25.53 -45.95
CA GLU A 123 85.94 -25.56 -44.59
C GLU A 123 85.30 -24.22 -44.20
N LEU A 124 85.94 -23.08 -44.51
CA LEU A 124 85.40 -21.75 -44.27
C LEU A 124 84.14 -21.49 -45.10
N LEU A 125 84.09 -21.91 -46.37
CA LEU A 125 82.89 -21.83 -47.21
C LEU A 125 81.76 -22.68 -46.64
N SER A 126 82.06 -23.90 -46.18
CA SER A 126 81.07 -24.76 -45.53
C SER A 126 80.56 -24.13 -44.23
N MET A 127 81.44 -23.57 -43.41
CA MET A 127 81.08 -22.90 -42.17
C MET A 127 80.27 -21.63 -42.43
N MET A 128 80.65 -20.84 -43.44
CA MET A 128 79.91 -19.65 -43.87
C MET A 128 78.51 -20.04 -44.33
N HIS A 129 78.39 -21.08 -45.17
CA HIS A 129 77.09 -21.55 -45.63
C HIS A 129 76.21 -22.07 -44.48
N GLU A 130 76.77 -22.80 -43.53
CA GLU A 130 76.04 -23.27 -42.35
C GLU A 130 75.57 -22.11 -41.46
N LYS A 131 76.40 -21.08 -41.29
CA LYS A 131 76.02 -19.85 -40.57
C LYS A 131 74.95 -19.06 -41.31
N ASP A 132 75.07 -18.91 -42.62
CA ASP A 132 74.07 -18.23 -43.45
C ASP A 132 72.72 -18.94 -43.40
N LEU A 133 72.71 -20.27 -43.45
CA LEU A 133 71.50 -21.08 -43.32
C LEU A 133 70.89 -20.91 -41.91
N SER A 134 71.70 -20.94 -40.86
CA SER A 134 71.25 -20.70 -39.49
C SER A 134 70.64 -19.30 -39.31
N TYR A 135 71.27 -18.27 -39.89
CA TYR A 135 70.73 -16.91 -39.86
C TYR A 135 69.43 -16.78 -40.65
N GLN A 136 69.34 -17.39 -41.84
CA GLN A 136 68.09 -17.40 -42.61
C GLN A 136 66.95 -18.07 -41.83
N LEU A 137 67.22 -19.20 -41.16
CA LEU A 137 66.23 -19.86 -40.32
C LEU A 137 65.80 -18.97 -39.15
N GLN A 138 66.73 -18.35 -38.42
CA GLN A 138 66.40 -17.43 -37.34
C GLN A 138 65.58 -16.22 -37.82
N VAL A 139 65.93 -15.64 -38.97
CA VAL A 139 65.18 -14.53 -39.55
C VAL A 139 63.77 -14.99 -39.95
N SER A 140 63.62 -16.17 -40.52
CA SER A 140 62.30 -16.74 -40.87
C SER A 140 61.43 -16.98 -39.62
N GLU A 141 61.99 -17.53 -38.55
CA GLU A 141 61.27 -17.75 -37.29
C GLU A 141 60.84 -16.42 -36.64
N MET A 142 61.75 -15.44 -36.61
CA MET A 142 61.48 -14.13 -36.03
C MET A 142 60.45 -13.35 -36.85
N THR A 143 60.49 -13.45 -38.18
CA THR A 143 59.48 -12.83 -39.05
C THR A 143 58.11 -13.49 -38.89
N GLU A 144 58.02 -14.83 -38.85
CA GLU A 144 56.77 -15.52 -38.59
C GLU A 144 56.19 -15.15 -37.21
N ARG A 145 57.05 -15.03 -36.19
CA ARG A 145 56.64 -14.59 -34.85
C ARG A 145 56.15 -13.15 -34.84
N LEU A 146 56.80 -12.25 -35.58
CA LEU A 146 56.36 -10.87 -35.75
C LEU A 146 55.00 -10.79 -36.43
N GLU A 147 54.76 -11.57 -37.48
CA GLU A 147 53.47 -11.62 -38.17
C GLU A 147 52.35 -12.14 -37.26
N LYS A 148 52.60 -13.20 -36.49
CA LYS A 148 51.64 -13.73 -35.51
C LYS A 148 51.27 -12.68 -34.46
N LEU A 149 52.28 -12.03 -33.86
CA LEU A 149 52.06 -10.98 -32.87
C LEU A 149 51.32 -9.77 -33.47
N GLN A 150 51.67 -9.36 -34.69
CA GLN A 150 51.00 -8.27 -35.37
C GLN A 150 49.53 -8.59 -35.66
N HIS A 151 49.23 -9.83 -36.05
CA HIS A 151 47.87 -10.30 -36.27
C HIS A 151 47.05 -10.37 -34.97
N GLU A 152 47.63 -10.86 -33.88
CA GLU A 152 47.00 -10.86 -32.55
C GLU A 152 46.69 -9.44 -32.08
N VAL A 153 47.65 -8.52 -32.18
CA VAL A 153 47.45 -7.10 -31.85
C VAL A 153 46.33 -6.51 -32.69
N GLN A 154 46.25 -6.82 -33.99
CA GLN A 154 45.18 -6.33 -34.85
C GLN A 154 43.80 -6.90 -34.44
N LYS A 155 43.72 -8.18 -34.06
CA LYS A 155 42.49 -8.80 -33.53
C LYS A 155 42.05 -8.15 -32.22
N PHE A 156 42.96 -7.97 -31.28
CA PHE A 156 42.67 -7.31 -30.00
C PHE A 156 42.20 -5.86 -30.22
N LYS A 157 42.84 -5.11 -31.13
CA LYS A 157 42.39 -3.76 -31.49
C LYS A 157 40.97 -3.73 -32.05
N LYS A 158 40.61 -4.66 -32.94
CA LYS A 158 39.25 -4.77 -33.47
C LYS A 158 38.23 -5.08 -32.37
N CYS A 159 38.49 -6.11 -31.57
CA CYS A 159 37.62 -6.49 -30.46
C CYS A 159 37.44 -5.35 -29.45
N ASN A 160 38.52 -4.62 -29.13
CA ASN A 160 38.45 -3.46 -28.25
C ASN A 160 37.61 -2.32 -28.84
N ASN A 161 37.76 -2.03 -30.13
CA ASN A 161 36.95 -1.01 -30.81
C ASN A 161 35.46 -1.40 -30.81
N ASP A 162 35.12 -2.65 -31.12
CA ASP A 162 33.74 -3.13 -31.11
C ASP A 162 33.14 -3.04 -29.69
N ALA A 163 33.93 -3.38 -28.65
CA ALA A 163 33.53 -3.22 -27.27
C ALA A 163 33.32 -1.74 -26.88
N GLU A 164 34.24 -0.85 -27.28
CA GLU A 164 34.11 0.60 -27.06
C GLU A 164 32.86 1.17 -27.74
N GLU A 165 32.55 0.75 -28.96
CA GLU A 165 31.36 1.18 -29.68
C GLU A 165 30.07 0.71 -28.99
N ASN A 166 30.05 -0.54 -28.53
CA ASN A 166 28.94 -1.08 -27.73
C ASN A 166 28.75 -0.31 -26.42
N TYR A 167 29.83 -0.04 -25.68
CA TYR A 167 29.75 0.74 -24.43
C TYR A 167 29.28 2.17 -24.70
N ARG A 168 29.76 2.82 -25.77
CA ARG A 168 29.29 4.15 -26.18
C ARG A 168 27.79 4.13 -26.49
N ALA A 169 27.30 3.14 -27.23
CA ALA A 169 25.88 3.02 -27.54
C ALA A 169 25.02 2.85 -26.28
N VAL A 170 25.46 2.01 -25.33
CA VAL A 170 24.78 1.84 -24.04
C VAL A 170 24.77 3.14 -23.24
N ILE A 171 25.88 3.87 -23.18
CA ILE A 171 25.96 5.16 -22.48
C ILE A 171 24.96 6.16 -23.08
N VAL A 172 24.89 6.28 -24.40
CA VAL A 172 23.95 7.20 -25.08
C VAL A 172 22.50 6.81 -24.79
N ASN A 173 22.17 5.52 -24.83
CA ASN A 173 20.82 5.04 -24.51
C ASN A 173 20.44 5.37 -23.06
N LEU A 174 21.33 5.10 -22.11
CA LEU A 174 21.13 5.40 -20.70
C LEU A 174 21.00 6.92 -20.45
N GLN A 175 21.75 7.75 -21.17
CA GLN A 175 21.62 9.21 -21.10
C GLN A 175 20.25 9.67 -21.61
N SER A 176 19.77 9.17 -22.75
CA SER A 176 18.44 9.49 -23.27
C SER A 176 17.32 9.01 -22.34
N GLU A 177 17.46 7.83 -21.73
CA GLU A 177 16.50 7.34 -20.73
C GLU A 177 16.49 8.20 -19.48
N LYS A 178 17.67 8.62 -19.00
CA LYS A 178 17.81 9.54 -17.87
C LYS A 178 17.09 10.86 -18.14
N GLU A 179 17.31 11.48 -19.30
CA GLU A 179 16.63 12.74 -19.68
C GLU A 179 15.09 12.57 -19.75
N LYS A 180 14.61 11.44 -20.30
CA LYS A 180 13.17 11.12 -20.31
C LYS A 180 12.58 10.93 -18.91
N LEU A 181 13.35 10.34 -18.00
CA LEU A 181 12.93 10.18 -16.61
C LEU A 181 12.94 11.51 -15.85
N GLU A 182 13.97 12.34 -16.05
CA GLU A 182 14.06 13.68 -15.44
C GLU A 182 12.91 14.60 -15.89
N THR A 183 12.56 14.59 -17.18
CA THR A 183 11.42 15.36 -17.69
C THR A 183 10.08 14.87 -17.12
N ARG A 184 9.87 13.54 -17.01
CA ARG A 184 8.68 12.98 -16.36
C ARG A 184 8.61 13.30 -14.88
N LEU A 185 9.74 13.26 -14.18
CA LEU A 185 9.84 13.58 -12.76
C LEU A 185 9.48 15.06 -12.53
N SER A 186 10.05 15.97 -13.31
CA SER A 186 9.72 17.40 -13.25
C SER A 186 8.23 17.67 -13.54
N ALA A 187 7.62 16.94 -14.48
CA ALA A 187 6.18 17.05 -14.74
C ALA A 187 5.34 16.59 -13.54
N LYS A 188 5.71 15.47 -12.92
CA LYS A 188 5.02 14.94 -11.73
C LYS A 188 5.19 15.84 -10.51
N GLU A 189 6.36 16.44 -10.31
CA GLU A 189 6.58 17.44 -9.26
C GLU A 189 5.67 18.66 -9.44
N LYS A 190 5.53 19.18 -10.67
CA LYS A 190 4.61 20.29 -10.97
C LYS A 190 3.16 19.91 -10.72
N GLU A 191 2.74 18.69 -11.07
CA GLU A 191 1.39 18.19 -10.77
C GLU A 191 1.15 18.07 -9.26
N LEU A 192 2.12 17.55 -8.52
CA LEU A 192 2.06 17.44 -7.06
C LEU A 192 1.97 18.81 -6.40
N GLN A 193 2.75 19.79 -6.87
CA GLN A 193 2.71 21.16 -6.38
C GLN A 193 1.34 21.81 -6.62
N LYS A 194 0.74 21.60 -7.80
CA LYS A 194 -0.62 22.06 -8.10
C LYS A 194 -1.65 21.42 -7.18
N SER A 195 -1.61 20.09 -7.02
CA SER A 195 -2.51 19.36 -6.12
C SER A 195 -2.38 19.85 -4.66
N SER A 196 -1.15 20.06 -4.19
CA SER A 196 -0.88 20.60 -2.86
C SER A 196 -1.46 22.01 -2.68
N SER A 197 -1.31 22.90 -3.67
CA SER A 197 -1.92 24.24 -3.61
C SER A 197 -3.46 24.17 -3.59
N GLN A 198 -4.06 23.25 -4.34
CA GLN A 198 -5.51 23.04 -4.34
C GLN A 198 -6.01 22.50 -2.99
N LEU A 199 -5.28 21.56 -2.38
CA LEU A 199 -5.61 21.06 -1.04
C LEU A 199 -5.55 22.18 0.00
N PHE A 200 -4.52 23.02 -0.06
CA PHE A 200 -4.41 24.18 0.83
C PHE A 200 -5.60 25.15 0.68
N ASP A 201 -6.01 25.44 -0.55
CA ASP A 201 -7.18 26.28 -0.81
C ASP A 201 -8.49 25.66 -0.30
N LEU A 202 -8.66 24.35 -0.44
CA LEU A 202 -9.83 23.62 0.07
C LEU A 202 -9.84 23.58 1.60
N GLU A 203 -8.70 23.33 2.25
CA GLU A 203 -8.56 23.39 3.71
C GLU A 203 -8.88 24.78 4.25
N ARG A 204 -8.42 25.83 3.57
CA ARG A 204 -8.75 27.22 3.94
C ARG A 204 -10.26 27.47 3.84
N LYS A 205 -10.88 27.11 2.71
CA LYS A 205 -12.34 27.26 2.52
C LYS A 205 -13.13 26.49 3.58
N LEU A 206 -12.69 25.27 3.90
CA LEU A 206 -13.35 24.45 4.92
C LEU A 206 -13.30 25.16 6.28
N LYS A 207 -12.13 25.67 6.70
CA LYS A 207 -12.01 26.46 7.94
C LYS A 207 -12.91 27.68 7.95
N GLU A 208 -12.93 28.45 6.86
CA GLU A 208 -13.82 29.62 6.72
C GLU A 208 -15.29 29.23 6.87
N THR A 209 -15.71 28.11 6.27
CA THR A 209 -17.09 27.62 6.43
C THR A 209 -17.39 27.10 7.84
N GLU A 210 -16.44 26.42 8.49
CA GLU A 210 -16.59 25.93 9.86
C GLU A 210 -16.71 27.09 10.85
N GLU A 211 -15.88 28.13 10.70
CA GLU A 211 -15.94 29.34 11.50
C GLU A 211 -17.26 30.08 11.28
N GLY A 212 -17.72 30.20 10.03
CA GLY A 212 -19.01 30.80 9.71
C GLY A 212 -20.20 30.03 10.29
N LEU A 213 -20.22 28.69 10.17
CA LEU A 213 -21.26 27.84 10.75
C LEU A 213 -21.26 27.91 12.27
N ARG A 214 -20.07 27.94 12.90
CA ARG A 214 -19.95 28.09 14.36
C ARG A 214 -20.49 29.42 14.82
N SER A 215 -20.15 30.52 14.13
CA SER A 215 -20.68 31.84 14.45
C SER A 215 -22.21 31.89 14.30
N ASN A 216 -22.77 31.28 13.26
CA ASN A 216 -24.22 31.18 13.07
C ASN A 216 -24.89 30.35 14.17
N LEU A 217 -24.28 29.24 14.58
CA LEU A 217 -24.77 28.40 15.68
C LEU A 217 -24.75 29.16 17.01
N ASP A 218 -23.67 29.89 17.29
CA ASP A 218 -23.58 30.73 18.48
C ASP A 218 -24.64 31.85 18.46
N ALA A 219 -24.87 32.47 17.31
CA ALA A 219 -25.93 33.46 17.13
C ALA A 219 -27.33 32.85 17.37
N ALA A 220 -27.62 31.69 16.80
CA ALA A 220 -28.89 30.98 17.00
C ALA A 220 -29.08 30.57 18.48
N ASN A 221 -28.04 30.06 19.13
CA ASN A 221 -28.07 29.73 20.56
C ASN A 221 -28.33 30.97 21.42
N ASN A 222 -27.69 32.09 21.12
CA ASN A 222 -27.95 33.35 21.80
C ASN A 222 -29.40 33.81 21.61
N ILE A 223 -29.98 33.65 20.42
CA ILE A 223 -31.40 33.94 20.18
C ILE A 223 -32.29 33.01 21.02
N ILE A 224 -31.99 31.72 21.08
CA ILE A 224 -32.77 30.77 21.89
C ILE A 224 -32.69 31.15 23.38
N ILE A 225 -31.50 31.45 23.89
CA ILE A 225 -31.30 31.82 25.30
C ILE A 225 -32.02 33.13 25.65
N ASN A 226 -31.95 34.13 24.77
CA ASN A 226 -32.43 35.49 25.07
C ASN A 226 -33.88 35.75 24.62
N HIS A 227 -34.34 35.09 23.57
CA HIS A 227 -35.62 35.36 22.91
C HIS A 227 -36.60 34.19 22.89
N LEU A 228 -36.24 33.00 23.41
CA LEU A 228 -37.23 31.99 23.82
C LEU A 228 -37.35 31.93 25.35
N PRO A 229 -38.31 32.67 25.96
CA PRO A 229 -38.73 32.46 27.33
C PRO A 229 -40.16 31.88 27.37
N PHE A 230 -40.37 30.82 28.15
CA PHE A 230 -41.42 30.75 29.19
C PHE A 230 -41.25 29.43 29.95
N ALA A 231 -40.32 29.45 30.90
CA ALA A 231 -40.28 28.49 32.00
C ALA A 231 -39.96 29.29 33.26
N ASP A 232 -40.90 30.16 33.66
CA ASP A 232 -40.77 30.92 34.89
C ASP A 232 -41.04 29.98 36.08
N LYS A 233 -39.98 29.34 36.57
CA LYS A 233 -40.05 28.48 37.76
C LYS A 233 -40.05 29.28 39.06
N ARG A 234 -40.02 30.63 39.01
CA ARG A 234 -39.92 31.47 40.21
C ARG A 234 -41.28 31.64 40.90
N LEU A 235 -42.38 31.59 40.16
CA LEU A 235 -43.73 31.71 40.68
C LEU A 235 -44.52 30.44 40.39
N GLN A 236 -44.82 29.69 41.46
CA GLN A 236 -45.48 28.38 41.35
C GLN A 236 -46.86 28.45 40.71
N GLU A 237 -47.58 29.57 40.87
CA GLU A 237 -48.92 29.81 40.34
C GLU A 237 -48.94 30.06 38.83
N LEU A 238 -47.85 30.60 38.26
CA LEU A 238 -47.73 30.86 36.81
C LEU A 238 -47.19 29.64 36.04
N ASN A 239 -46.79 28.58 36.75
CA ASN A 239 -46.28 27.37 36.10
C ASN A 239 -47.32 26.65 35.25
N GLU A 240 -48.61 26.85 35.51
CA GLU A 240 -49.71 26.29 34.73
C GLU A 240 -49.83 26.91 33.33
N LEU A 241 -49.26 28.09 33.13
CA LEU A 241 -49.19 28.79 31.84
C LEU A 241 -47.93 28.43 31.05
N ASN A 242 -47.01 27.65 31.62
CA ASN A 242 -45.83 27.19 30.91
C ASN A 242 -46.23 26.19 29.82
N VAL A 243 -45.71 26.39 28.61
CA VAL A 243 -45.89 25.43 27.51
C VAL A 243 -45.25 24.10 27.92
N PRO A 244 -46.02 22.98 27.98
CA PRO A 244 -45.47 21.69 28.36
C PRO A 244 -44.32 21.30 27.43
N GLN A 245 -43.15 21.03 28.02
CA GLN A 245 -42.04 20.49 27.25
C GLN A 245 -42.46 19.14 26.67
N LEU A 246 -42.18 18.93 25.39
CA LEU A 246 -42.50 17.70 24.65
C LEU A 246 -41.64 16.53 25.21
N ASP A 247 -42.02 16.01 26.38
CA ASP A 247 -41.32 14.91 27.05
C ASP A 247 -41.69 13.59 26.36
N ARG A 248 -40.90 13.24 25.34
CA ARG A 248 -41.04 12.01 24.55
C ARG A 248 -41.14 10.76 25.42
N ARG A 249 -40.51 10.74 26.61
CA ARG A 249 -40.55 9.59 27.51
C ARG A 249 -41.91 9.44 28.18
N ARG A 250 -42.52 10.55 28.61
CA ARG A 250 -43.89 10.54 29.15
C ARG A 250 -44.92 10.18 28.10
N GLN A 251 -44.77 10.68 26.87
CA GLN A 251 -45.68 10.34 25.77
C GLN A 251 -45.67 8.83 25.46
N ALA A 252 -44.48 8.21 25.38
CA ALA A 252 -44.37 6.78 25.15
C ALA A 252 -45.03 5.94 26.27
N TRP A 253 -44.87 6.37 27.53
CA TRP A 253 -45.52 5.72 28.67
C TRP A 253 -47.06 5.85 28.62
N CYS A 254 -47.58 7.02 28.29
CA CYS A 254 -49.03 7.23 28.14
C CYS A 254 -49.62 6.37 27.02
N LEU A 255 -48.97 6.29 25.86
CA LEU A 255 -49.42 5.44 24.75
C LEU A 255 -49.44 3.96 25.15
N HIS A 256 -48.42 3.49 25.87
CA HIS A 256 -48.40 2.12 26.39
C HIS A 256 -49.57 1.85 27.34
N LEU A 257 -49.87 2.79 28.25
CA LEU A 257 -50.99 2.66 29.19
C LEU A 257 -52.34 2.60 28.46
N VAL A 258 -52.55 3.44 27.45
CA VAL A 258 -53.78 3.45 26.64
C VAL A 258 -53.92 2.14 25.87
N ALA A 259 -52.85 1.59 25.31
CA ALA A 259 -52.90 0.28 24.64
C ALA A 259 -53.27 -0.85 25.62
N GLN A 260 -52.72 -0.83 26.84
CA GLN A 260 -53.05 -1.81 27.88
C GLN A 260 -54.52 -1.73 28.30
N VAL A 261 -55.05 -0.53 28.51
CA VAL A 261 -56.49 -0.34 28.82
C VAL A 261 -57.36 -0.83 27.67
N GLY A 262 -56.93 -0.68 26.41
CA GLY A 262 -57.63 -1.21 25.25
C GLY A 262 -57.75 -2.72 25.23
N SER A 263 -56.70 -3.43 25.63
CA SER A 263 -56.76 -4.89 25.84
C SER A 263 -57.83 -5.26 26.87
N HIS A 264 -57.83 -4.58 28.03
CA HIS A 264 -58.78 -4.85 29.10
C HIS A 264 -60.23 -4.54 28.71
N VAL A 265 -60.47 -3.48 27.93
CA VAL A 265 -61.81 -3.16 27.40
C VAL A 265 -62.29 -4.24 26.42
N GLY A 266 -61.41 -4.77 25.56
CA GLY A 266 -61.73 -5.89 24.67
C GLY A 266 -62.03 -7.18 25.42
N ASP A 267 -61.24 -7.51 26.44
CA ASP A 267 -61.47 -8.69 27.29
C ASP A 267 -62.82 -8.59 28.02
N LEU A 268 -63.13 -7.41 28.58
CA LEU A 268 -64.38 -7.13 29.25
C LEU A 268 -65.58 -7.27 28.31
N ALA A 269 -65.50 -6.69 27.11
CA ALA A 269 -66.58 -6.75 26.14
C ALA A 269 -66.83 -8.17 25.62
N THR A 270 -65.76 -8.95 25.40
CA THR A 270 -65.86 -10.37 25.05
C THR A 270 -66.51 -11.17 26.18
N GLY A 271 -66.02 -11.02 27.42
CA GLY A 271 -66.57 -11.75 28.57
C GLY A 271 -68.04 -11.42 28.85
N LEU A 272 -68.45 -10.15 28.69
CA LEU A 272 -69.84 -9.75 28.83
C LEU A 272 -70.71 -10.25 27.68
N SER A 273 -70.19 -10.28 26.45
CA SER A 273 -70.89 -10.85 25.29
C SER A 273 -71.17 -12.33 25.51
N ASP A 274 -70.18 -13.08 25.96
CA ASP A 274 -70.29 -14.50 26.28
C ASP A 274 -71.30 -14.71 27.40
N PHE A 275 -71.22 -13.95 28.51
CA PHE A 275 -72.16 -14.05 29.62
C PHE A 275 -73.62 -13.89 29.18
N HIS A 276 -73.93 -12.86 28.40
CA HIS A 276 -75.28 -12.59 27.90
C HIS A 276 -75.74 -13.69 26.92
N THR A 277 -74.84 -14.17 26.05
CA THR A 277 -75.14 -15.23 25.08
C THR A 277 -75.40 -16.57 25.78
N TYR A 278 -74.60 -16.93 26.78
CA TYR A 278 -74.84 -18.12 27.61
C TYR A 278 -76.14 -18.02 28.39
N THR A 279 -76.46 -16.83 28.92
CA THR A 279 -77.72 -16.58 29.62
C THR A 279 -78.91 -16.76 28.67
N GLU A 280 -78.80 -16.26 27.43
CA GLU A 280 -79.81 -16.43 26.39
C GLU A 280 -80.01 -17.91 26.02
N GLN A 281 -78.93 -18.66 25.79
CA GLN A 281 -78.98 -20.10 25.51
C GLN A 281 -79.63 -20.89 26.64
N ARG A 282 -79.37 -20.55 27.91
CA ARG A 282 -80.00 -21.20 29.07
C ARG A 282 -81.49 -20.90 29.16
N VAL A 283 -81.90 -19.66 28.89
CA VAL A 283 -83.31 -19.28 28.84
C VAL A 283 -84.02 -20.04 27.71
N ALA A 284 -83.38 -20.20 26.55
CA ALA A 284 -83.90 -20.96 25.41
C ALA A 284 -83.97 -22.48 25.66
N ALA A 285 -83.06 -23.04 26.45
CA ALA A 285 -83.00 -24.46 26.79
C ALA A 285 -84.03 -24.90 27.86
N SER A 286 -84.78 -23.97 28.44
CA SER A 286 -85.84 -24.28 29.41
C SER A 286 -87.02 -24.96 28.69
N SER A 287 -87.18 -26.28 28.84
CA SER A 287 -88.17 -27.10 28.13
C SER A 287 -89.61 -26.62 28.27
N GLY A 288 -90.15 -25.95 27.23
CA GLY A 288 -91.56 -25.53 27.12
C GLY A 288 -91.76 -24.37 26.13
N SER A 289 -93.02 -24.05 25.79
CA SER A 289 -93.35 -22.80 25.08
C SER A 289 -92.92 -21.62 25.96
N LEU A 290 -91.98 -20.82 25.48
CA LEU A 290 -91.38 -19.72 26.23
C LEU A 290 -92.48 -18.75 26.71
N SER A 291 -92.52 -18.46 28.01
CA SER A 291 -93.41 -17.42 28.56
C SER A 291 -93.17 -16.10 27.82
N PRO A 292 -94.21 -15.27 27.56
CA PRO A 292 -94.05 -13.98 26.90
C PRO A 292 -93.04 -13.05 27.59
N LEU A 293 -92.80 -13.23 28.90
CA LEU A 293 -91.77 -12.52 29.64
C LEU A 293 -90.36 -12.98 29.28
N ASN A 294 -90.13 -14.30 29.25
CA ASN A 294 -88.84 -14.90 28.89
C ASN A 294 -88.49 -14.67 27.41
N ALA A 295 -89.49 -14.59 26.54
CA ALA A 295 -89.30 -14.20 25.14
C ALA A 295 -88.81 -12.75 25.00
N LYS A 296 -89.35 -11.82 25.79
CA LYS A 296 -88.86 -10.43 25.84
C LYS A 296 -87.45 -10.34 26.41
N PHE A 297 -87.15 -11.10 27.47
CA PHE A 297 -85.81 -11.14 28.05
C PHE A 297 -84.76 -11.70 27.07
N SER A 298 -85.05 -12.82 26.41
CA SER A 298 -84.18 -13.39 25.36
C SER A 298 -83.97 -12.41 24.20
N ALA A 299 -85.00 -11.69 23.77
CA ALA A 299 -84.88 -10.66 22.75
C ALA A 299 -83.93 -9.53 23.20
N HIS A 300 -84.04 -9.05 24.44
CA HIS A 300 -83.13 -8.05 24.98
C HIS A 300 -81.69 -8.56 25.11
N LEU A 301 -81.47 -9.81 25.50
CA LEU A 301 -80.12 -10.39 25.57
C LEU A 301 -79.44 -10.48 24.20
N LYS A 302 -80.19 -10.72 23.11
CA LYS A 302 -79.65 -10.72 21.74
C LYS A 302 -79.17 -9.34 21.26
N ASP A 303 -79.69 -8.27 21.85
CA ASP A 303 -79.29 -6.90 21.51
C ASP A 303 -77.91 -6.52 22.12
N ASN A 304 -77.34 -7.35 23.01
CA ASN A 304 -76.06 -7.11 23.69
C ASN A 304 -74.91 -6.74 22.74
N ALA A 305 -74.80 -7.44 21.62
CA ALA A 305 -73.66 -7.40 20.71
C ALA A 305 -73.55 -6.03 20.03
N ARG A 306 -74.67 -5.33 19.84
CA ARG A 306 -74.68 -3.98 19.28
C ARG A 306 -74.02 -2.98 20.23
N TYR A 307 -74.35 -3.04 21.52
CA TYR A 307 -73.82 -2.10 22.50
C TYR A 307 -72.36 -2.39 22.85
N LEU A 308 -71.99 -3.67 22.97
CA LEU A 308 -70.61 -4.08 23.26
C LEU A 308 -69.66 -3.81 22.08
N ARG A 309 -70.08 -4.05 20.82
CA ARG A 309 -69.28 -3.66 19.65
C ARG A 309 -69.10 -2.16 19.53
N ALA A 310 -70.14 -1.37 19.84
CA ALA A 310 -70.03 0.08 19.83
C ALA A 310 -69.05 0.60 20.90
N LEU A 311 -68.98 -0.06 22.06
CA LEU A 311 -68.03 0.24 23.13
C LEU A 311 -66.59 -0.05 22.70
N GLU A 312 -66.32 -1.25 22.16
CA GLU A 312 -64.99 -1.62 21.67
C GLU A 312 -64.53 -0.72 20.52
N GLN A 313 -65.40 -0.44 19.56
CA GLN A 313 -65.09 0.42 18.42
C GLN A 313 -64.82 1.86 18.87
N GLY A 314 -65.62 2.39 19.81
CA GLY A 314 -65.39 3.73 20.37
C GLY A 314 -64.02 3.85 21.05
N TYR A 315 -63.56 2.80 21.74
CA TYR A 315 -62.23 2.78 22.35
C TYR A 315 -61.11 2.67 21.31
N ARG A 316 -61.26 1.83 20.28
CA ARG A 316 -60.26 1.72 19.19
C ARG A 316 -60.12 3.02 18.40
N GLU A 317 -61.22 3.73 18.14
CA GLU A 317 -61.19 5.07 17.53
C GLU A 317 -60.43 6.08 18.40
N PHE A 318 -60.58 5.98 19.73
CA PHE A 318 -59.80 6.79 20.67
C PHE A 318 -58.30 6.45 20.64
N GLN A 319 -57.95 5.18 20.71
CA GLN A 319 -56.57 4.71 20.65
C GLN A 319 -55.87 5.10 19.33
N ASN A 320 -56.55 4.94 18.19
CA ASN A 320 -56.00 5.34 16.89
C ASN A 320 -55.88 6.86 16.74
N GLY A 321 -56.76 7.64 17.38
CA GLY A 321 -56.65 9.11 17.39
C GLY A 321 -55.38 9.59 18.12
N LEU A 322 -55.00 8.89 19.19
CA LEU A 322 -53.80 9.20 19.99
C LEU A 322 -52.48 8.87 19.28
N GLU A 323 -52.47 7.91 18.36
CA GLU A 323 -51.28 7.56 17.57
C GLU A 323 -50.98 8.59 16.47
N ASN A 324 -51.99 9.33 16.01
CA ASN A 324 -51.88 10.29 14.90
C ASN A 324 -51.70 11.75 15.37
N ASP A 325 -52.25 12.13 16.52
CA ASP A 325 -52.18 13.50 17.04
C ASP A 325 -51.14 13.66 18.17
N ILE A 326 -50.39 14.78 18.13
CA ILE A 326 -49.45 15.15 19.20
C ILE A 326 -50.27 15.38 20.48
N ILE A 327 -50.04 14.55 21.50
CA ILE A 327 -50.71 14.63 22.81
C ILE A 327 -50.36 15.98 23.46
N VAL A 328 -51.23 16.99 23.28
CA VAL A 328 -51.12 18.28 23.97
C VAL A 328 -52.07 18.33 25.17
N ALA A 329 -53.27 17.71 25.11
CA ALA A 329 -54.14 17.50 26.28
C ALA A 329 -55.21 16.43 26.00
N LEU A 330 -55.38 15.45 26.91
CA LEU A 330 -56.39 14.37 26.82
C LEU A 330 -57.84 14.90 26.70
N GLU A 331 -58.11 16.08 27.29
CA GLU A 331 -59.45 16.68 27.36
C GLU A 331 -59.96 17.22 26.02
N THR A 332 -59.06 17.43 25.06
CA THR A 332 -59.39 18.03 23.76
C THR A 332 -59.64 17.01 22.65
N ILE A 333 -59.51 15.71 22.93
CA ILE A 333 -59.61 14.66 21.92
C ILE A 333 -61.09 14.29 21.70
N PRO A 334 -61.71 14.61 20.55
CA PRO A 334 -63.13 14.36 20.33
C PRO A 334 -63.50 12.87 20.32
N SER A 335 -62.54 11.97 20.10
CA SER A 335 -62.76 10.53 20.12
C SER A 335 -62.99 9.96 21.53
N ILE A 336 -62.54 10.62 22.61
CA ILE A 336 -62.84 10.17 23.98
C ILE A 336 -64.33 10.31 24.32
N GLN A 337 -64.98 11.34 23.77
CA GLN A 337 -66.40 11.59 23.97
C GLN A 337 -67.26 10.50 23.33
N LYS A 338 -66.84 9.98 22.17
CA LYS A 338 -67.49 8.84 21.51
C LYS A 338 -67.44 7.58 22.39
N PHE A 339 -66.27 7.25 22.94
CA PHE A 339 -66.13 6.12 23.87
C PHE A 339 -67.02 6.29 25.11
N SER A 340 -67.00 7.48 25.73
CA SER A 340 -67.83 7.80 26.90
C SER A 340 -69.33 7.62 26.60
N SER A 341 -69.80 8.10 25.44
CA SER A 341 -71.19 7.95 25.03
C SER A 341 -71.60 6.48 24.79
N ALA A 342 -70.70 5.65 24.25
CA ALA A 342 -70.93 4.23 24.04
C ALA A 342 -71.00 3.46 25.37
N LEU A 343 -70.13 3.82 26.33
CA LEU A 343 -70.15 3.27 27.69
C LEU A 343 -71.47 3.61 28.40
N SER A 344 -71.90 4.88 28.36
CA SER A 344 -73.19 5.30 28.94
C SER A 344 -74.36 4.53 28.30
N SER A 345 -74.34 4.36 26.98
CA SER A 345 -75.36 3.60 26.26
C SER A 345 -75.42 2.12 26.70
N TYR A 346 -74.26 1.49 26.94
CA TYR A 346 -74.20 0.14 27.46
C TYR A 346 -74.71 0.03 28.91
N VAL A 347 -74.39 1.00 29.77
CA VAL A 347 -74.92 1.05 31.14
C VAL A 347 -76.44 1.19 31.13
N THR A 348 -77.00 2.05 30.28
CA THR A 348 -78.45 2.18 30.10
C THR A 348 -79.07 0.89 29.55
N TYR A 349 -78.37 0.15 28.68
CA TYR A 349 -78.80 -1.18 28.24
C TYR A 349 -78.86 -2.18 29.41
N LEU A 350 -77.83 -2.22 30.26
CA LEU A 350 -77.83 -3.10 31.44
C LEU A 350 -78.99 -2.79 32.40
N GLN A 351 -79.36 -1.51 32.56
CA GLN A 351 -80.54 -1.11 33.34
C GLN A 351 -81.85 -1.67 32.77
N LYS A 352 -81.94 -1.92 31.46
CA LYS A 352 -83.12 -2.56 30.84
C LYS A 352 -83.20 -4.06 31.11
N LEU A 353 -82.07 -4.71 31.39
CA LEU A 353 -82.03 -6.13 31.76
C LEU A 353 -82.31 -6.37 33.25
N LEU A 354 -82.09 -5.35 34.08
CA LEU A 354 -82.28 -5.41 35.54
C LEU A 354 -83.67 -5.90 36.00
N PRO A 355 -84.80 -5.54 35.35
CA PRO A 355 -86.14 -6.00 35.76
C PRO A 355 -86.41 -7.49 35.51
N TYR A 356 -85.51 -8.18 34.80
CA TYR A 356 -85.62 -9.59 34.44
C TYR A 356 -84.66 -10.48 35.25
N HIS A 357 -83.77 -9.87 36.04
CA HIS A 357 -83.04 -10.49 37.13
C HIS A 357 -83.89 -10.45 38.39
#